data_AF-A0A7S2BYI9-F1
#
_entry.id   AF-A0A7S2BYI9-F1
#
_cell.length_a   1.000
_cell.length_b   1.000
_cell.length_c   1.000
_cell.angle_alpha   90.00
_cell.angle_beta   90.00
_cell.angle_gamma   90.00
#
_symmetry.space_group_name_H-M   'P 1'
#
loop_
_entity.id
_entity.type
_entity.pdbx_description
1 polymer ?
#
loop_
_entity_poly.entity_id
_entity_poly.type
_entity_poly.pdbx_seq_one_letter_code
_entity_poly.pdbx_strand_id
1 'polypeptide(L)'
;TLAALAAHSDASPASIGGGVARGALLRHLFSVASLLACDARDELLTAQLRLALLIIERVLEGHASAPLLLSVDLGGGLPLWNFSSVHLYETTLASPQPLLAGAYTFLSYLLTQNLRRATFHPPLYLQALTLLHRLLVAQQRAGQTLPLLRWPLVWDALFITADFIAQDDVFSGRGVPEVGLRVLELINVLVTLGDQILPNA
;
A
#
# COMPACT_ATOMS: atom_id res chain seq x y z
N THR A 1 -3.08 -24.98 27.58
CA THR A 1 -4.29 -24.69 26.75
C THR A 1 -3.89 -23.84 25.57
N LEU A 2 -4.59 -23.91 24.43
CA LEU A 2 -4.33 -23.06 23.24
C LEU A 2 -4.26 -21.56 23.58
N ALA A 3 -5.00 -21.12 24.61
CA ALA A 3 -4.92 -19.77 25.16
C ALA A 3 -3.55 -19.41 25.80
N ALA A 4 -2.84 -20.38 26.39
CA ALA A 4 -1.51 -20.17 26.95
C ALA A 4 -0.42 -20.10 25.87
N LEU A 5 -0.63 -20.76 24.72
CA LEU A 5 0.23 -20.66 23.53
C LEU A 5 0.04 -19.31 22.81
N ALA A 6 -1.20 -18.80 22.74
CA ALA A 6 -1.49 -17.46 22.24
C ALA A 6 -0.91 -16.35 23.16
N ALA A 7 -0.97 -16.53 24.48
CA ALA A 7 -0.38 -15.59 25.43
C ALA A 7 1.16 -15.54 25.35
N HIS A 8 1.82 -16.64 24.96
CA HIS A 8 3.27 -16.66 24.71
C HIS A 8 3.67 -16.11 23.33
N SER A 9 2.75 -16.04 22.35
CA SER A 9 3.01 -15.36 21.08
C SER A 9 2.83 -13.84 21.15
N ASP A 10 2.02 -13.37 22.09
CA ASP A 10 1.76 -11.94 22.29
C ASP A 10 2.82 -11.27 23.20
N ALA A 11 3.52 -12.06 24.03
CA ALA A 11 4.56 -11.58 24.94
C ALA A 11 5.98 -11.75 24.37
N SER A 12 6.30 -10.95 23.32
CA SER A 12 7.64 -10.44 22.95
C SER A 12 7.85 -10.45 21.43
N PRO A 13 7.54 -9.36 20.71
CA PRO A 13 7.88 -9.26 19.30
C PRO A 13 9.27 -8.68 19.04
N ALA A 14 10.11 -8.41 20.07
CA ALA A 14 11.28 -7.54 19.90
C ALA A 14 12.66 -8.13 20.26
N SER A 15 12.78 -9.28 20.94
CA SER A 15 14.09 -9.60 21.55
C SER A 15 15.07 -10.45 20.72
N ILE A 16 14.65 -11.23 19.69
CA ILE A 16 15.62 -12.07 18.94
C ILE A 16 15.18 -12.21 17.47
N GLY A 17 15.78 -11.45 16.55
CA GLY A 17 15.80 -11.72 15.09
C GLY A 17 14.48 -11.63 14.29
N GLY A 18 13.31 -11.60 14.94
CA GLY A 18 12.00 -11.69 14.28
C GLY A 18 11.63 -10.48 13.40
N GLY A 19 12.06 -9.28 13.77
CA GLY A 19 11.77 -8.06 13.01
C GLY A 19 12.44 -8.04 11.63
N VAL A 20 13.68 -8.52 11.53
CA VAL A 20 14.45 -8.56 10.28
C VAL A 20 13.86 -9.59 9.31
N ALA A 21 13.51 -10.78 9.80
CA ALA A 21 12.87 -11.82 8.99
C ALA A 21 11.48 -11.41 8.49
N ARG A 22 10.66 -10.81 9.37
CA ARG A 22 9.33 -10.28 9.01
C ARG A 22 9.44 -9.11 8.01
N GLY A 23 10.41 -8.23 8.17
CA GLY A 23 10.68 -7.16 7.22
C GLY A 23 11.19 -7.66 5.86
N ALA A 24 12.02 -8.72 5.83
CA ALA A 24 12.42 -9.38 4.59
C ALA A 24 11.21 -9.99 3.85
N LEU A 25 10.32 -10.67 4.58
CA LEU A 25 9.11 -11.26 4.02
C LEU A 25 8.16 -10.20 3.45
N LEU A 26 7.98 -9.08 4.16
CA LEU A 26 7.16 -7.97 3.66
C LEU A 26 7.75 -7.30 2.43
N ARG A 27 9.07 -7.11 2.36
CA ARG A 27 9.74 -6.59 1.15
C ARG A 27 9.47 -7.52 -0.05
N HIS A 28 9.60 -8.82 0.16
CA HIS A 28 9.34 -9.79 -0.90
C HIS A 28 7.87 -9.78 -1.33
N LEU A 29 6.95 -9.69 -0.36
CA LEU A 29 5.51 -9.58 -0.62
C LEU A 29 5.16 -8.32 -1.41
N PHE A 30 5.74 -7.16 -1.09
CA PHE A 30 5.54 -5.93 -1.87
C PHE A 30 6.07 -6.04 -3.29
N SER A 31 7.25 -6.64 -3.47
CA SER A 31 7.82 -6.85 -4.81
C SER A 31 6.94 -7.78 -5.65
N VAL A 32 6.52 -8.93 -5.11
CA VAL A 32 5.64 -9.88 -5.79
C VAL A 32 4.27 -9.25 -6.08
N ALA A 33 3.68 -8.55 -5.12
CA ALA A 33 2.40 -7.88 -5.32
C ALA A 33 2.48 -6.78 -6.39
N SER A 34 3.59 -6.03 -6.46
CA SER A 34 3.81 -5.02 -7.51
C SER A 34 3.93 -5.64 -8.90
N LEU A 35 4.53 -6.83 -9.01
CA LEU A 35 4.61 -7.57 -10.27
C LEU A 35 3.24 -8.09 -10.68
N LEU A 36 2.48 -8.67 -9.75
CA LEU A 36 1.11 -9.14 -10.00
C LEU A 36 0.19 -7.99 -10.41
N ALA A 37 0.39 -6.80 -9.84
CA ALA A 37 -0.34 -5.59 -10.23
C ALA A 37 -0.08 -5.18 -11.68
N CYS A 38 1.05 -5.55 -12.29
CA CYS A 38 1.33 -5.20 -13.69
C CYS A 38 0.53 -6.05 -14.71
N ASP A 39 -0.02 -7.20 -14.29
CA ASP A 39 -0.69 -8.16 -15.20
C ASP A 39 -2.01 -8.71 -14.63
N ALA A 40 -2.84 -7.84 -14.06
CA ALA A 40 -4.16 -8.20 -13.55
C ALA A 40 -5.21 -8.35 -14.68
N ARG A 41 -4.90 -9.13 -15.71
CA ARG A 41 -5.82 -9.43 -16.84
C ARG A 41 -6.57 -10.75 -16.65
N ASP A 42 -6.02 -11.65 -15.86
CA ASP A 42 -6.58 -12.95 -15.53
C ASP A 42 -7.30 -12.90 -14.16
N GLU A 43 -8.42 -13.60 -14.05
CA GLU A 43 -9.15 -13.77 -12.79
C GLU A 43 -8.28 -14.42 -11.72
N LEU A 44 -7.43 -15.37 -12.09
CA LEU A 44 -6.50 -16.01 -11.15
C LEU A 44 -5.48 -15.01 -10.60
N LEU A 45 -4.88 -14.19 -11.47
CA LEU A 45 -3.91 -13.17 -11.07
C LEU A 45 -4.57 -12.08 -10.21
N THR A 46 -5.80 -11.70 -10.55
CA THR A 46 -6.62 -10.78 -9.75
C THR A 46 -6.89 -11.35 -8.35
N ALA A 47 -7.23 -12.63 -8.24
CA ALA A 47 -7.44 -13.31 -6.96
C ALA A 47 -6.15 -13.41 -6.14
N GLN A 48 -5.01 -13.70 -6.77
CA GLN A 48 -3.70 -13.73 -6.12
C GLN A 48 -3.28 -12.36 -5.59
N LEU A 49 -3.46 -11.31 -6.40
CA LEU A 49 -3.19 -9.94 -5.96
C LEU A 49 -4.09 -9.53 -4.80
N ARG A 50 -5.38 -9.87 -4.85
CA ARG A 50 -6.32 -9.63 -3.74
C ARG A 50 -5.88 -10.34 -2.47
N LEU A 51 -5.44 -11.60 -2.57
CA LEU A 51 -4.91 -12.35 -1.44
C LEU A 51 -3.64 -11.69 -0.90
N ALA A 52 -2.73 -11.25 -1.76
CA ALA A 52 -1.52 -10.53 -1.35
C ALA A 52 -1.88 -9.24 -0.60
N LEU A 53 -2.83 -8.45 -1.09
CA LEU A 53 -3.32 -7.25 -0.40
C LEU A 53 -3.96 -7.58 0.95
N LEU A 54 -4.73 -8.67 1.06
CA LEU A 54 -5.30 -9.11 2.34
C LEU A 54 -4.21 -9.54 3.33
N ILE A 55 -3.18 -10.25 2.88
CA ILE A 55 -2.06 -10.66 3.72
C ILE A 55 -1.32 -9.42 4.21
N ILE A 56 -1.01 -8.49 3.30
CA ILE A 56 -0.41 -7.20 3.65
C ILE A 56 -1.28 -6.51 4.69
N GLU A 57 -2.57 -6.29 4.40
CA GLU A 57 -3.53 -5.65 5.31
C GLU A 57 -3.53 -6.27 6.70
N ARG A 58 -3.57 -7.60 6.81
CA ARG A 58 -3.55 -8.30 8.11
C ARG A 58 -2.22 -8.17 8.83
N VAL A 59 -1.12 -8.18 8.09
CA VAL A 59 0.19 -7.89 8.68
C VAL A 59 0.25 -6.43 9.12
N LEU A 60 -0.40 -5.48 8.45
CA LEU A 60 -0.39 -4.05 8.82
C LEU A 60 -1.37 -3.69 9.95
N GLU A 61 -2.47 -4.43 10.14
CA GLU A 61 -3.48 -4.17 11.18
C GLU A 61 -3.05 -4.56 12.61
N GLY A 62 -2.03 -5.40 12.76
CA GLY A 62 -1.56 -5.83 14.08
C GLY A 62 -1.02 -4.67 14.92
N HIS A 63 -1.47 -4.53 16.17
CA HIS A 63 -0.89 -3.55 17.12
C HIS A 63 0.63 -3.74 17.31
N ALA A 64 1.15 -4.94 17.02
CA ALA A 64 2.57 -5.27 17.08
C ALA A 64 3.36 -4.99 15.79
N SER A 65 2.72 -4.65 14.67
CA SER A 65 3.38 -4.51 13.35
C SER A 65 3.53 -3.07 12.88
N ALA A 66 2.77 -2.11 13.41
CA ALA A 66 3.03 -0.68 13.18
C ALA A 66 4.47 -0.28 13.58
N PRO A 67 5.05 -0.73 14.71
CA PRO A 67 6.46 -0.48 15.01
C PRO A 67 7.40 -1.10 13.99
N LEU A 68 7.04 -2.25 13.39
CA LEU A 68 7.88 -2.96 12.43
C LEU A 68 8.01 -2.19 11.11
N LEU A 69 6.94 -1.59 10.62
CA LEU A 69 6.95 -0.79 9.39
C LEU A 69 7.76 0.49 9.52
N LEU A 70 7.80 1.03 10.73
CA LEU A 70 8.48 2.28 11.07
C LEU A 70 9.95 2.07 11.43
N SER A 71 10.30 0.93 12.02
CA SER A 71 11.66 0.64 12.50
C SER A 71 12.53 -0.17 11.53
N VAL A 72 11.94 -0.92 10.60
CA VAL A 72 12.69 -1.74 9.64
C VAL A 72 12.92 -0.98 8.34
N ASP A 73 14.18 -0.90 7.92
CA ASP A 73 14.59 -0.32 6.64
C ASP A 73 14.28 -1.26 5.45
N LEU A 74 14.12 -0.68 4.26
CA LEU A 74 14.14 -1.36 2.97
C LEU A 74 15.42 -2.19 2.74
N GLY A 75 16.51 -1.95 3.48
CA GLY A 75 17.75 -2.74 3.46
C GLY A 75 18.52 -2.51 2.17
N GLY A 76 18.75 -3.55 1.35
CA GLY A 76 19.42 -3.41 0.04
C GLY A 76 18.62 -2.67 -1.04
N GLY A 77 17.48 -2.09 -0.67
CA GLY A 77 16.47 -1.51 -1.57
C GLY A 77 15.27 -2.43 -1.78
N LEU A 78 14.16 -1.84 -2.22
CA LEU A 78 12.92 -2.58 -2.52
C LEU A 78 12.63 -2.50 -4.03
N PRO A 79 12.71 -3.63 -4.76
CA PRO A 79 12.32 -3.67 -6.17
C PRO A 79 10.80 -3.62 -6.30
N LEU A 80 10.30 -2.58 -6.96
CA LEU A 80 8.89 -2.43 -7.31
C LEU A 80 8.75 -2.41 -8.83
N TRP A 81 7.81 -3.20 -9.33
CA TRP A 81 7.54 -3.31 -10.76
C TRP A 81 6.49 -2.31 -11.19
N ASN A 82 6.71 -1.70 -12.36
CA ASN A 82 5.75 -0.80 -12.98
C ASN A 82 5.56 -1.10 -14.47
N PHE A 83 4.35 -0.85 -14.96
CA PHE A 83 3.96 -1.07 -16.34
C PHE A 83 3.58 0.26 -17.00
N SER A 84 4.40 0.71 -17.96
CA SER A 84 4.11 1.90 -18.76
C SER A 84 4.01 1.54 -20.23
N SER A 85 2.92 1.97 -20.86
CA SER A 85 2.60 1.88 -22.31
C SER A 85 2.64 0.48 -22.93
N VAL A 86 3.76 -0.25 -22.83
CA VAL A 86 3.94 -1.67 -23.23
C VAL A 86 5.06 -2.36 -22.42
N HIS A 87 5.86 -1.62 -21.64
CA HIS A 87 7.08 -2.11 -21.03
C HIS A 87 6.94 -2.26 -19.52
N LEU A 88 7.33 -3.44 -19.03
CA LEU A 88 7.55 -3.71 -17.63
C LEU A 88 8.95 -3.19 -17.26
N TYR A 89 9.04 -2.37 -16.22
CA TYR A 89 10.31 -1.88 -15.70
C TYR A 89 10.35 -1.94 -14.18
N GLU A 90 11.55 -2.16 -13.65
CA GLU A 90 11.81 -2.21 -12.22
C GLU A 90 12.24 -0.83 -11.72
N THR A 91 11.66 -0.38 -10.61
CA THR A 91 12.13 0.77 -9.84
C THR A 91 12.60 0.27 -8.47
N THR A 92 13.88 0.39 -8.19
CA THR A 92 14.42 0.08 -6.86
C THR A 92 14.32 1.31 -5.97
N LEU A 93 13.57 1.21 -4.87
CA LEU A 93 13.56 2.25 -3.85
C LEU A 93 14.87 2.23 -3.04
N ALA A 94 15.48 3.41 -2.90
CA ALA A 94 16.73 3.58 -2.18
C ALA A 94 16.55 3.39 -0.66
N SER A 95 17.58 2.88 0.00
CA SER A 95 17.74 2.85 1.46
C SER A 95 18.65 4.01 1.92
N PRO A 96 18.54 4.51 3.17
CA PRO A 96 17.65 4.03 4.22
C PRO A 96 16.26 4.67 4.14
N GLN A 97 15.21 3.86 4.05
CA GLN A 97 13.82 4.29 4.17
C GLN A 97 13.04 3.25 4.99
N PRO A 98 12.08 3.67 5.83
CA PRO A 98 11.26 2.71 6.55
C PRO A 98 10.40 1.91 5.58
N LEU A 99 10.10 0.67 5.93
CA LEU A 99 9.28 -0.24 5.12
C LEU A 99 7.88 0.31 4.84
N LEU A 100 7.39 1.19 5.71
CA LEU A 100 6.18 1.99 5.48
C LEU A 100 6.25 2.81 4.17
N ALA A 101 7.40 3.40 3.83
CA ALA A 101 7.57 4.16 2.60
C ALA A 101 7.45 3.26 1.34
N GLY A 102 7.94 2.02 1.45
CA GLY A 102 7.74 0.99 0.43
C GLY A 102 6.27 0.65 0.22
N ALA A 103 5.50 0.53 1.31
CA ALA A 103 4.06 0.27 1.24
C ALA A 103 3.30 1.39 0.53
N TYR A 104 3.56 2.66 0.87
CA TYR A 104 2.96 3.80 0.19
C TYR A 104 3.27 3.83 -1.30
N THR A 105 4.54 3.61 -1.66
CA THR A 105 4.96 3.60 -3.08
C THR A 105 4.27 2.47 -3.85
N PHE A 106 4.24 1.26 -3.29
CA PHE A 106 3.56 0.12 -3.87
C PHE A 106 2.07 0.42 -4.11
N LEU A 107 1.37 0.96 -3.10
CA LEU A 107 -0.06 1.30 -3.24
C LEU A 107 -0.29 2.37 -4.30
N SER A 108 0.59 3.38 -4.37
CA SER A 108 0.50 4.43 -5.40
C SER A 108 0.70 3.88 -6.81
N TYR A 109 1.63 2.95 -6.99
CA TYR A 109 1.81 2.24 -8.26
C TYR A 109 0.59 1.39 -8.61
N LEU A 110 0.01 0.67 -7.65
CA LEU A 110 -1.20 -0.11 -7.88
C LEU A 110 -2.37 0.78 -8.34
N LEU A 111 -2.57 1.93 -7.71
CA LEU A 111 -3.65 2.87 -8.06
C LEU A 111 -3.48 3.49 -9.45
N THR A 112 -2.25 3.61 -9.95
CA THR A 112 -1.97 4.17 -11.28
C THR A 112 -1.90 3.11 -12.37
N GLN A 113 -1.74 1.84 -12.01
CA GLN A 113 -1.72 0.72 -12.95
C GLN A 113 -3.12 0.27 -13.33
N ASN A 114 -3.26 -0.35 -14.50
CA ASN A 114 -4.50 -0.95 -15.01
C ASN A 114 -5.74 -0.04 -15.07
N LEU A 115 -5.54 1.29 -15.12
CA LEU A 115 -6.58 2.29 -15.40
C LEU A 115 -7.04 2.23 -16.87
N ARG A 116 -7.54 1.09 -17.28
CA ARG A 116 -8.16 0.83 -18.58
C ARG A 116 -9.45 0.06 -18.33
N ARG A 117 -10.50 0.37 -19.09
CA ARG A 117 -11.82 -0.26 -18.95
C ARG A 117 -11.79 -1.78 -18.85
N ALA A 118 -10.93 -2.45 -19.64
CA ALA A 118 -10.87 -3.90 -19.70
C ALA A 118 -10.18 -4.56 -18.49
N THR A 119 -9.35 -3.82 -17.75
CA THR A 119 -8.51 -4.34 -16.66
C THR A 119 -8.79 -3.68 -15.32
N PHE A 120 -9.73 -2.74 -15.28
CA PHE A 120 -10.08 -2.02 -14.07
C PHE A 120 -10.96 -2.91 -13.18
N HIS A 121 -10.45 -3.23 -11.98
CA HIS A 121 -11.10 -4.09 -11.00
C HIS A 121 -11.40 -3.32 -9.71
N PRO A 122 -12.58 -2.69 -9.58
CA PRO A 122 -12.93 -1.81 -8.46
C PRO A 122 -12.65 -2.38 -7.06
N PRO A 123 -12.89 -3.67 -6.77
CA PRO A 123 -12.58 -4.24 -5.45
C PRO A 123 -11.10 -4.15 -5.06
N LEU A 124 -10.17 -4.25 -6.03
CA LEU A 124 -8.74 -4.11 -5.76
C LEU A 124 -8.38 -2.67 -5.38
N TYR A 125 -8.96 -1.68 -6.07
CA TYR A 125 -8.74 -0.26 -5.78
C TYR A 125 -9.33 0.11 -4.42
N LEU A 126 -10.56 -0.35 -4.11
CA LEU A 126 -11.16 -0.14 -2.79
C LEU A 126 -10.29 -0.69 -1.66
N GLN A 127 -9.70 -1.87 -1.87
CA GLN A 127 -8.82 -2.48 -0.90
C GLN A 127 -7.51 -1.70 -0.74
N ALA A 128 -6.88 -1.30 -1.85
CA ALA A 128 -5.67 -0.50 -1.84
C ALA A 128 -5.87 0.87 -1.18
N LEU A 129 -6.96 1.57 -1.50
CA LEU A 129 -7.32 2.86 -0.89
C LEU A 129 -7.64 2.70 0.60
N THR A 130 -8.32 1.63 1.00
CA THR A 130 -8.58 1.34 2.42
C THR A 130 -7.29 1.09 3.18
N LEU A 131 -6.35 0.35 2.57
CA LEU A 131 -5.06 0.11 3.16
C LEU A 131 -4.23 1.39 3.28
N LEU A 132 -4.24 2.23 2.24
CA LEU A 132 -3.59 3.54 2.24
C LEU A 132 -4.12 4.43 3.37
N HIS A 133 -5.44 4.51 3.53
CA HIS A 133 -6.05 5.27 4.61
C HIS A 133 -5.62 4.78 5.99
N ARG A 134 -5.58 3.45 6.20
CA ARG A 134 -5.12 2.89 7.47
C ARG A 134 -3.66 3.18 7.75
N LEU A 135 -2.80 3.16 6.74
CA LEU A 135 -1.39 3.53 6.87
C LEU A 135 -1.24 5.00 7.28
N LEU A 136 -2.02 5.91 6.69
CA LEU A 136 -2.04 7.33 7.06
C LEU A 136 -2.42 7.53 8.53
N VAL A 137 -3.49 6.89 8.97
CA VAL A 137 -3.95 6.96 10.36
C VAL A 137 -2.93 6.33 11.32
N ALA A 138 -2.31 5.21 10.94
CA ALA A 138 -1.27 4.58 11.75
C ALA A 138 -0.02 5.47 11.89
N GLN A 139 0.42 6.11 10.80
CA GLN A 139 1.53 7.05 10.81
C GLN A 139 1.22 8.28 11.67
N GLN A 140 0.03 8.86 11.51
CA GLN A 140 -0.42 10.00 12.31
C GLN A 140 -0.43 9.68 13.80
N ARG A 141 -0.97 8.52 14.20
CA ARG A 141 -0.97 8.05 15.59
C ARG A 141 0.44 7.82 16.14
N ALA A 142 1.37 7.37 15.30
CA ALA A 142 2.75 7.16 15.69
C ALA A 142 3.54 8.49 15.83
N GLY A 143 3.01 9.61 15.36
CA GLY A 143 3.68 10.92 15.39
C GLY A 143 5.00 10.94 14.62
N GLN A 144 5.17 10.03 13.65
CA GLN A 144 6.39 9.92 12.85
C GLN A 144 6.25 10.60 11.50
N THR A 145 7.27 11.36 11.14
CA THR A 145 7.40 12.01 9.85
C THR A 145 8.31 11.15 8.97
N LEU A 146 7.94 10.98 7.70
CA LEU A 146 8.66 10.15 6.74
C LEU A 146 9.40 11.04 5.73
N PRO A 147 10.64 11.48 6.01
CA PRO A 147 11.32 12.51 5.23
C PRO A 147 11.66 12.08 3.80
N LEU A 148 11.67 10.77 3.50
CA LEU A 148 12.06 10.23 2.19
C LEU A 148 10.89 9.59 1.43
N LEU A 149 9.67 9.72 1.95
CA LEU A 149 8.49 9.25 1.24
C LEU A 149 8.18 10.19 0.07
N ARG A 150 7.97 9.61 -1.12
CA ARG A 150 7.60 10.33 -2.34
C ARG A 150 6.13 10.74 -2.30
N TRP A 151 5.77 11.72 -1.46
CA TRP A 151 4.41 12.21 -1.33
C TRP A 151 3.75 12.71 -2.62
N PRO A 152 4.47 13.40 -3.54
CA PRO A 152 3.91 13.73 -4.84
C PRO A 152 3.35 12.51 -5.57
N LEU A 153 3.99 11.33 -5.41
CA LEU A 153 3.52 10.08 -6.01
C LEU A 153 2.15 9.65 -5.48
N VAL A 154 1.89 9.85 -4.18
CA VAL A 154 0.60 9.49 -3.55
C VAL A 154 -0.49 10.45 -4.06
N TRP A 155 -0.19 11.75 -4.10
CA TRP A 155 -1.09 12.75 -4.65
C TRP A 155 -1.42 12.49 -6.12
N ASP A 156 -0.39 12.30 -6.94
CA ASP A 156 -0.54 11.98 -8.37
C ASP A 156 -1.40 10.74 -8.56
N ALA A 157 -1.16 9.68 -7.78
CA ALA A 157 -1.94 8.46 -7.86
C ALA A 157 -3.44 8.68 -7.55
N LEU A 158 -3.75 9.48 -6.53
CA LEU A 158 -5.13 9.81 -6.18
C LEU A 158 -5.81 10.65 -7.26
N PHE A 159 -5.14 11.68 -7.78
CA PHE A 159 -5.70 12.53 -8.83
C PHE A 159 -5.87 11.78 -10.15
N ILE A 160 -4.88 11.00 -10.58
CA ILE A 160 -4.99 10.17 -11.78
C ILE A 160 -6.15 9.17 -11.66
N THR A 161 -6.34 8.58 -10.47
CA THR A 161 -7.49 7.68 -10.22
C THR A 161 -8.81 8.44 -10.27
N ALA A 162 -8.89 9.64 -9.66
CA ALA A 162 -10.08 10.47 -9.68
C ALA A 162 -10.45 10.92 -11.11
N ASP A 163 -9.47 11.37 -11.89
CA ASP A 163 -9.65 11.78 -13.28
C ASP A 163 -10.14 10.61 -14.14
N PHE A 164 -9.56 9.43 -13.97
CA PHE A 164 -10.02 8.22 -14.67
C PHE A 164 -11.49 7.89 -14.36
N ILE A 165 -11.89 8.03 -13.09
CA ILE A 165 -13.28 7.78 -12.67
C ILE A 165 -14.23 8.85 -13.23
N ALA A 166 -13.81 10.12 -13.23
CA ALA A 166 -14.64 11.24 -13.68
C ALA A 166 -14.87 11.27 -15.19
N GLN A 167 -13.94 10.72 -15.99
CA GLN A 167 -13.99 10.74 -17.45
C GLN A 167 -14.94 9.70 -18.08
N ASP A 168 -15.51 8.79 -17.30
CA ASP A 168 -16.18 7.61 -17.86
C ASP A 168 -17.55 7.33 -17.21
N ASP A 169 -18.59 7.88 -17.85
CA ASP A 169 -20.01 7.77 -17.47
C ASP A 169 -20.50 6.31 -17.34
N VAL A 170 -19.84 5.36 -18.00
CA VAL A 170 -20.25 3.94 -18.09
C VAL A 170 -19.89 3.15 -16.82
N PHE A 171 -19.06 3.70 -15.94
CA PHE A 171 -18.60 3.03 -14.73
C PHE A 171 -19.55 3.08 -13.54
N SER A 172 -20.61 3.88 -13.63
CA SER A 172 -21.61 4.09 -12.57
C SER A 172 -22.25 2.80 -12.02
N GLY A 173 -22.22 1.69 -12.77
CA GLY A 173 -22.82 0.40 -12.36
C GLY A 173 -21.87 -0.67 -11.76
N ARG A 174 -20.57 -0.40 -11.58
CA ARG A 174 -19.58 -1.46 -11.18
C ARG A 174 -18.85 -1.21 -9.86
N GLY A 175 -19.40 -0.41 -8.95
CA GLY A 175 -18.72 -0.06 -7.67
C GLY A 175 -17.64 1.02 -7.83
N VAL A 176 -17.56 1.65 -9.00
CA VAL A 176 -16.67 2.78 -9.26
C VAL A 176 -17.04 4.05 -8.47
N PRO A 177 -18.34 4.35 -8.22
CA PRO A 177 -18.70 5.44 -7.31
C PRO A 177 -18.10 5.27 -5.91
N GLU A 178 -18.00 4.04 -5.41
CA GLU A 178 -17.39 3.75 -4.10
C GLU A 178 -15.89 4.03 -4.12
N VAL A 179 -15.20 3.70 -5.22
CA VAL A 179 -13.79 4.06 -5.42
C VAL A 179 -13.63 5.58 -5.40
N GLY A 180 -14.48 6.31 -6.13
CA GLY A 180 -14.45 7.77 -6.19
C GLY A 180 -14.66 8.42 -4.83
N LEU A 181 -15.67 7.96 -4.07
CA LEU A 181 -15.90 8.42 -2.69
C LEU A 181 -14.67 8.17 -1.81
N ARG A 182 -14.06 6.99 -1.91
CA ARG A 182 -12.90 6.62 -1.11
C ARG A 182 -11.65 7.45 -1.47
N VAL A 183 -11.47 7.80 -2.74
CA VAL A 183 -10.42 8.73 -3.19
C VAL A 183 -10.65 10.12 -2.59
N LEU A 184 -11.89 10.64 -2.64
CA LEU A 184 -12.22 11.94 -2.05
C LEU A 184 -12.01 11.97 -0.53
N GLU A 185 -12.38 10.90 0.17
CA GLU A 185 -12.11 10.76 1.61
C GLU A 185 -10.61 10.85 1.92
N LEU A 186 -9.78 10.15 1.14
CA LEU A 186 -8.33 10.19 1.28
C LEU A 186 -7.73 11.56 0.98
N ILE A 187 -8.21 12.22 -0.08
CA ILE A 187 -7.81 13.60 -0.38
C ILE A 187 -8.15 14.52 0.80
N ASN A 188 -9.36 14.41 1.36
CA ASN A 188 -9.75 15.20 2.52
C ASN A 188 -8.86 14.93 3.75
N VAL A 189 -8.52 13.66 4.01
CA VAL A 189 -7.58 13.29 5.08
C VAL A 189 -6.20 13.91 4.85
N LEU A 190 -5.69 13.86 3.61
CA LEU A 190 -4.39 14.44 3.28
C LEU A 190 -4.40 15.97 3.33
N VAL A 191 -5.48 16.65 2.94
CA VAL A 191 -5.60 18.11 3.09
C VAL A 191 -5.67 18.51 4.57
N THR A 192 -6.36 17.73 5.41
CA THR A 192 -6.58 18.08 6.82
C THR A 192 -5.43 17.69 7.75
N LEU A 193 -4.80 16.54 7.50
CA LEU A 193 -3.74 15.99 8.35
C LEU A 193 -2.38 15.99 7.65
N GLY A 194 -2.30 16.43 6.40
CA GLY A 194 -1.09 16.48 5.59
C GLY A 194 0.06 17.08 6.37
N ASP A 195 -0.03 18.34 6.78
CA ASP A 195 1.05 19.06 7.48
C ASP A 195 1.52 18.36 8.77
N GLN A 196 0.63 17.64 9.47
CA GLN A 196 0.96 16.90 10.70
C GLN A 196 1.68 15.58 10.42
N ILE A 197 1.35 14.96 9.29
CA ILE A 197 2.00 13.76 8.78
C ILE A 197 3.29 14.17 8.01
N LEU A 198 3.37 15.44 7.58
CA LEU A 198 4.25 15.99 6.53
C LEU A 198 4.72 17.43 6.81
N PRO A 199 5.71 17.65 7.67
CA PRO A 199 6.23 19.01 7.87
C PRO A 199 6.94 19.61 6.63
N ASN A 200 7.23 18.81 5.59
CA ASN A 200 8.06 19.20 4.43
C ASN A 200 7.50 18.77 3.05
N ALA A 201 6.21 18.41 2.93
CA ALA A 201 5.61 18.07 1.64
C ALA A 201 5.15 19.32 0.86
#